data_AF-A0AA87LJS1-F1
#
_entry.id   AF-A0AA87LJS1-F1
#
_cell.length_a   1.000
_cell.length_b   1.000
_cell.length_c   1.000
_cell.angle_alpha   90.00
_cell.angle_beta   90.00
_cell.angle_gamma   90.00
#
_symmetry.space_group_name_H-M   'P 1'
#
loop_
_entity.id
_entity.type
_entity.pdbx_description
1 polymer ?
#
loop_
_entity_poly.entity_id
_entity_poly.type
_entity_poly.pdbx_seq_one_letter_code
_entity_poly.pdbx_strand_id
1 'polypeptide(L)'
;MSANDIIDEQGKRNDLEELRGMVEQGMTLDEILLADTDNHASRCVGWLSRLIEARDRSIYNSSSSRDIEVYYLYGQTGVGKTSYVMNRYAPEDVYRVSDYLHPFDGYENQKVLLMDEFSGALPFDQLLNVTDRWRTTLAARYHNRIAMYDTVWIVSNLPLNELYSEIERPRRKAMFRRFRQVIYMTRQGGMHRYDPDEISDYLGDPEQAPAGRFRLLGLDDGLRAEDII
;
A
#
# COMPACT_ATOMS: atom_id res chain seq x y z
N MET A 1 -59.86 20.69 -28.80
CA MET A 1 -58.94 20.38 -27.69
C MET A 1 -58.37 19.01 -27.97
N SER A 2 -57.13 18.93 -28.47
CA SER A 2 -56.41 17.67 -28.67
C SER A 2 -55.35 17.63 -27.58
N ALA A 3 -55.52 16.67 -26.67
CA ALA A 3 -54.44 16.16 -25.85
C ALA A 3 -53.59 15.29 -26.77
N ASN A 4 -52.31 15.62 -26.90
CA ASN A 4 -51.29 14.64 -27.25
C ASN A 4 -49.90 15.18 -26.94
N ASP A 5 -49.13 14.29 -26.33
CA ASP A 5 -47.68 14.19 -26.42
C ASP A 5 -46.85 15.16 -25.56
N ILE A 6 -46.96 14.97 -24.24
CA ILE A 6 -45.77 15.08 -23.38
C ILE A 6 -44.97 13.80 -23.65
N ILE A 7 -44.02 13.87 -24.59
CA ILE A 7 -43.00 12.84 -24.77
C ILE A 7 -42.11 12.93 -23.54
N ASP A 8 -42.26 11.97 -22.64
CA ASP A 8 -41.40 11.77 -21.47
C ASP A 8 -40.00 11.40 -22.02
N GLU A 9 -39.13 12.40 -22.17
CA GLU A 9 -37.76 12.17 -22.63
C GLU A 9 -37.05 11.24 -21.64
N GLN A 10 -36.66 10.08 -22.14
CA GLN A 10 -36.06 8.98 -21.42
C GLN A 10 -34.61 9.32 -20.99
N GLY A 11 -34.45 10.27 -20.06
CA GLY A 11 -33.18 10.74 -19.50
C GLY A 11 -32.51 9.80 -18.47
N LYS A 12 -32.78 8.49 -18.52
CA LYS A 12 -32.34 7.49 -17.50
C LYS A 12 -31.24 6.53 -17.95
N ARG A 13 -30.69 6.74 -19.14
CA ARG A 13 -29.55 5.95 -19.65
C ARG A 13 -28.26 6.76 -19.71
N ASN A 14 -28.36 8.04 -20.02
CA ASN A 14 -27.20 8.93 -20.08
C ASN A 14 -26.56 9.10 -18.69
N ASP A 15 -27.35 9.20 -17.62
CA ASP A 15 -26.85 9.27 -16.24
C ASP A 15 -26.05 8.03 -15.85
N LEU A 16 -26.55 6.83 -16.17
CA LEU A 16 -25.81 5.58 -15.93
C LEU A 16 -24.56 5.44 -16.80
N GLU A 17 -24.57 5.98 -18.02
CA GLU A 17 -23.40 6.02 -18.90
C GLU A 17 -22.33 6.98 -18.39
N GLU A 18 -22.72 8.16 -17.91
CA GLU A 18 -21.82 9.13 -17.27
C GLU A 18 -21.16 8.54 -16.02
N LEU A 19 -21.96 7.96 -15.13
CA LEU A 19 -21.48 7.30 -13.91
C LEU A 19 -20.54 6.12 -14.22
N ARG A 20 -20.83 5.34 -15.27
CA ARG A 20 -19.91 4.31 -15.76
C ARG A 20 -18.59 4.91 -16.24
N GLY A 21 -18.66 6.01 -17.00
CA GLY A 21 -17.48 6.74 -17.47
C GLY A 21 -16.58 7.20 -16.32
N MET A 22 -17.17 7.70 -15.23
CA MET A 22 -16.42 8.10 -14.02
C MET A 22 -15.71 6.90 -13.38
N VAL A 23 -16.39 5.75 -13.28
CA VAL A 23 -15.76 4.52 -12.79
C VAL A 23 -14.61 4.11 -13.72
N GLU A 24 -14.81 4.11 -15.04
CA GLU A 24 -13.76 3.75 -16.01
C GLU A 24 -12.55 4.69 -15.96
N GLN A 25 -12.75 5.96 -15.57
CA GLN A 25 -11.69 6.95 -15.34
C GLN A 25 -10.92 6.73 -14.03
N GLY A 26 -11.28 5.74 -13.22
CA GLY A 26 -10.57 5.41 -12.00
C GLY A 26 -11.15 6.05 -10.73
N MET A 27 -12.25 6.81 -10.82
CA MET A 27 -12.83 7.45 -9.64
C MET A 27 -13.29 6.43 -8.59
N THR A 28 -13.19 6.82 -7.34
CA THR A 28 -13.69 6.12 -6.16
C THR A 28 -15.19 6.35 -6.00
N LEU A 29 -15.83 5.52 -5.17
CA LEU A 29 -17.25 5.68 -4.86
C LEU A 29 -17.54 7.06 -4.24
N ASP A 30 -16.68 7.51 -3.33
CA ASP A 30 -16.84 8.79 -2.64
C ASP A 30 -16.68 9.98 -3.59
N GLU A 31 -15.69 9.93 -4.50
CA GLU A 31 -15.52 10.96 -5.54
C GLU A 31 -16.75 11.05 -6.44
N ILE A 32 -17.29 9.91 -6.88
CA ILE A 32 -18.49 9.87 -7.71
C ILE A 32 -19.69 10.44 -6.96
N LEU A 33 -19.88 10.07 -5.69
CA LEU A 33 -20.98 10.56 -4.87
C LEU A 33 -20.88 12.07 -4.58
N LEU A 34 -19.66 12.59 -4.39
CA LEU A 34 -19.44 14.03 -4.13
C LEU A 34 -19.53 14.88 -5.40
N ALA A 35 -19.19 14.32 -6.56
CA ALA A 35 -19.25 15.01 -7.84
C ALA A 35 -20.67 15.02 -8.45
N ASP A 36 -21.53 14.07 -8.09
CA ASP A 36 -22.90 13.96 -8.58
C ASP A 36 -23.86 14.93 -7.86
N THR A 37 -24.08 16.10 -8.46
CA THR A 37 -24.97 17.13 -7.91
C THR A 37 -26.46 16.79 -8.02
N ASP A 38 -26.84 15.88 -8.92
CA ASP A 38 -28.24 15.55 -9.24
C ASP A 38 -28.72 14.27 -8.54
N ASN A 39 -27.89 13.70 -7.64
CA ASN A 39 -28.21 12.56 -6.78
C ASN A 39 -28.53 11.25 -7.55
N HIS A 40 -28.03 11.10 -8.79
CA HIS A 40 -28.12 9.85 -9.55
C HIS A 40 -27.27 8.73 -8.94
N ALA A 41 -26.01 9.02 -8.56
CA ALA A 41 -25.07 8.11 -7.93
C ALA A 41 -25.63 7.55 -6.61
N SER A 42 -26.21 8.41 -5.78
CA SER A 42 -26.83 8.03 -4.50
C SER A 42 -27.91 6.95 -4.65
N ARG A 43 -28.63 6.92 -5.79
CA ARG A 43 -29.67 5.93 -6.07
C ARG A 43 -29.12 4.58 -6.54
N CYS A 44 -27.86 4.53 -6.97
CA CYS A 44 -27.26 3.34 -7.58
C CYS A 44 -25.93 2.91 -6.93
N VAL A 45 -25.68 3.30 -5.67
CA VAL A 45 -24.48 2.94 -4.88
C VAL A 45 -24.12 1.46 -5.02
N GLY A 46 -25.09 0.54 -4.83
CA GLY A 46 -24.81 -0.89 -4.93
C GLY A 46 -24.41 -1.37 -6.34
N TRP A 47 -24.82 -0.66 -7.40
CA TRP A 47 -24.36 -0.94 -8.76
C TRP A 47 -22.96 -0.33 -9.00
N LEU A 48 -22.72 0.90 -8.54
CA LEU A 48 -21.43 1.57 -8.60
C LEU A 48 -20.33 0.76 -7.88
N SER A 49 -20.56 0.30 -6.65
CA SER A 49 -19.58 -0.51 -5.91
C SER A 49 -19.21 -1.78 -6.68
N ARG A 50 -20.20 -2.49 -7.26
CA ARG A 50 -19.94 -3.68 -8.07
C ARG A 50 -19.18 -3.37 -9.35
N LEU A 51 -19.44 -2.21 -9.97
CA LEU A 51 -18.76 -1.79 -11.19
C LEU A 51 -17.30 -1.43 -10.90
N ILE A 52 -17.03 -0.71 -9.80
CA ILE A 52 -15.69 -0.41 -9.30
C ILE A 52 -14.93 -1.70 -9.00
N GLU A 53 -15.54 -2.64 -8.26
CA GLU A 53 -14.94 -3.95 -7.99
C GLU A 53 -14.63 -4.74 -9.28
N ALA A 54 -15.52 -4.69 -10.28
CA ALA A 54 -15.32 -5.35 -11.57
C ALA A 54 -14.18 -4.71 -12.36
N ARG A 55 -14.09 -3.38 -12.36
CA ARG A 55 -12.98 -2.61 -12.96
C ARG A 55 -11.66 -2.99 -12.30
N ASP A 56 -11.59 -2.90 -10.97
CA ASP A 56 -10.36 -3.16 -10.22
C ASP A 56 -9.89 -4.60 -10.42
N ARG A 57 -10.82 -5.56 -10.41
CA ARG A 57 -10.54 -6.96 -10.75
C ARG A 57 -10.05 -7.12 -12.18
N SER A 58 -10.59 -6.37 -13.14
CA SER A 58 -10.15 -6.39 -14.54
C SER A 58 -8.72 -5.84 -14.69
N ILE A 59 -8.43 -4.68 -14.10
CA ILE A 59 -7.09 -4.07 -14.06
C ILE A 59 -6.11 -5.05 -13.43
N TYR A 60 -6.46 -5.58 -12.26
CA TYR A 60 -5.66 -6.56 -11.56
C TYR A 60 -5.41 -7.80 -12.41
N ASN A 61 -6.41 -8.33 -13.11
CA ASN A 61 -6.30 -9.51 -13.98
C ASN A 61 -5.56 -9.25 -15.30
N SER A 62 -5.25 -8.01 -15.67
CA SER A 62 -4.53 -7.68 -16.90
C SER A 62 -3.03 -8.03 -16.88
N SER A 63 -2.35 -7.90 -15.72
CA SER A 63 -0.89 -8.13 -15.59
C SER A 63 -0.50 -9.14 -14.50
N SER A 64 0.19 -10.23 -14.88
CA SER A 64 0.48 -11.35 -13.96
C SER A 64 1.40 -10.99 -12.80
N SER A 65 2.24 -9.97 -12.93
CA SER A 65 3.08 -9.43 -11.87
C SER A 65 2.82 -7.95 -11.62
N ARG A 66 2.94 -7.54 -10.37
CA ARG A 66 2.94 -6.15 -9.90
C ARG A 66 4.37 -5.61 -9.89
N ASP A 67 4.51 -4.33 -10.18
CA ASP A 67 5.72 -3.59 -9.84
C ASP A 67 5.54 -3.07 -8.42
N ILE A 68 6.28 -3.64 -7.47
CA ILE A 68 6.12 -3.36 -6.05
C ILE A 68 7.46 -3.07 -5.42
N GLU A 69 7.52 -1.99 -4.64
CA GLU A 69 8.67 -1.61 -3.85
C GLU A 69 8.39 -1.79 -2.36
N VAL A 70 9.27 -2.52 -1.68
CA VAL A 70 9.12 -2.79 -0.25
C VAL A 70 10.27 -2.17 0.52
N TYR A 71 9.94 -1.30 1.47
CA TYR A 71 10.88 -0.58 2.31
C TYR A 71 10.76 -1.04 3.77
N TYR A 72 11.88 -1.33 4.40
CA TYR A 72 11.92 -1.64 5.84
C TYR A 72 12.60 -0.50 6.59
N LEU A 73 11.87 0.22 7.44
CA LEU A 73 12.36 1.32 8.25
C LEU A 73 12.35 0.95 9.72
N TYR A 74 13.54 0.88 10.32
CA TYR A 74 13.67 0.54 11.73
C TYR A 74 14.50 1.54 12.51
N GLY A 75 14.36 1.49 13.83
CA GLY A 75 14.99 2.42 14.76
C GLY A 75 14.20 2.50 16.05
N GLN A 76 14.67 3.25 17.02
CA GLN A 76 14.00 3.31 18.32
C GLN A 76 12.62 3.98 18.24
N THR A 77 11.79 3.80 19.26
CA THR A 77 10.52 4.55 19.36
C THR A 77 10.77 6.05 19.44
N GLY A 78 9.85 6.86 18.92
CA GLY A 78 9.92 8.32 19.01
C GLY A 78 10.95 9.01 18.09
N VAL A 79 11.64 8.28 17.20
CA VAL A 79 12.63 8.87 16.28
C VAL A 79 12.02 9.45 14.98
N GLY A 80 10.71 9.33 14.80
CA GLY A 80 9.99 9.93 13.65
C GLY A 80 9.75 9.02 12.45
N LYS A 81 9.91 7.69 12.58
CA LYS A 81 9.75 6.73 11.47
C LYS A 81 8.39 6.81 10.77
N THR A 82 7.30 6.78 11.53
CA THR A 82 5.94 6.85 10.98
C THR A 82 5.70 8.21 10.33
N SER A 83 6.12 9.30 10.99
CA SER A 83 6.02 10.67 10.45
C SER A 83 6.77 10.83 9.13
N TYR A 84 7.93 10.20 9.00
CA TYR A 84 8.71 10.21 7.75
C TYR A 84 7.90 9.64 6.58
N VAL A 85 7.22 8.50 6.77
CA VAL A 85 6.37 7.92 5.72
C VAL A 85 5.13 8.78 5.46
N MET A 86 4.42 9.17 6.52
CA MET A 86 3.19 9.95 6.41
C MET A 86 3.40 11.33 5.75
N ASN A 87 4.57 11.95 5.91
CA ASN A 87 4.89 13.23 5.28
C ASN A 87 5.34 13.09 3.81
N ARG A 88 5.65 11.88 3.35
CA ARG A 88 6.16 11.61 2.00
C ARG A 88 5.04 11.39 0.96
N TYR A 89 3.87 10.98 1.42
CA TYR A 89 2.75 10.60 0.56
C TYR A 89 1.50 11.41 0.92
N ALA A 90 0.58 11.55 -0.03
CA ALA A 90 -0.73 12.12 0.25
C ALA A 90 -1.47 11.22 1.26
N PRO A 91 -2.17 11.77 2.27
CA PRO A 91 -2.87 10.97 3.28
C PRO A 91 -3.82 9.91 2.69
N GLU A 92 -4.51 10.25 1.60
CA GLU A 92 -5.43 9.38 0.87
C GLU A 92 -4.74 8.19 0.16
N ASP A 93 -3.46 8.33 -0.18
CA ASP A 93 -2.67 7.28 -0.83
C ASP A 93 -2.10 6.27 0.18
N VAL A 94 -2.19 6.54 1.49
CA VAL A 94 -1.59 5.71 2.55
C VAL A 94 -2.64 4.95 3.34
N TYR A 95 -2.60 3.62 3.26
CA TYR A 95 -3.30 2.76 4.20
C TYR A 95 -2.37 2.33 5.33
N ARG A 96 -2.63 2.85 6.55
CA ARG A 96 -1.85 2.51 7.75
C ARG A 96 -2.47 1.36 8.51
N VAL A 97 -1.68 0.30 8.70
CA VAL A 97 -1.98 -0.85 9.57
C VAL A 97 -1.29 -0.62 10.90
N SER A 98 -2.07 -0.36 11.94
CA SER A 98 -1.60 -0.27 13.34
C SER A 98 -2.25 -1.30 14.27
N ASP A 99 -3.36 -1.92 13.85
CA ASP A 99 -3.99 -3.06 14.50
C ASP A 99 -3.87 -4.28 13.58
N TYR A 100 -3.28 -5.36 14.10
CA TYR A 100 -3.01 -6.59 13.35
C TYR A 100 -4.02 -7.71 13.60
N LEU A 101 -5.09 -7.46 14.37
CA LEU A 101 -6.20 -8.42 14.50
C LEU A 101 -6.96 -8.58 13.18
N HIS A 102 -7.25 -7.46 12.52
CA HIS A 102 -7.91 -7.39 11.21
C HIS A 102 -7.22 -6.35 10.30
N PRO A 103 -5.96 -6.62 9.89
CA PRO A 103 -5.05 -5.60 9.38
C PRO A 103 -5.45 -4.96 8.05
N PHE A 104 -6.38 -5.56 7.30
CA PHE A 104 -6.70 -5.15 5.93
C PHE A 104 -8.18 -4.83 5.70
N ASP A 105 -9.00 -4.77 6.76
CA ASP A 105 -10.44 -4.54 6.62
C ASP A 105 -10.79 -3.22 5.95
N GLY A 106 -10.03 -2.18 6.29
CA GLY A 106 -10.20 -0.82 5.76
C GLY A 106 -9.34 -0.51 4.53
N TYR A 107 -8.67 -1.51 3.96
CA TYR A 107 -7.89 -1.29 2.74
C TYR A 107 -8.85 -1.11 1.55
N GLU A 108 -8.70 0.02 0.86
CA GLU A 108 -9.55 0.50 -0.22
C GLU A 108 -8.68 1.00 -1.38
N ASN A 109 -7.79 0.11 -1.87
CA ASN A 109 -6.95 0.34 -3.04
C ASN A 109 -5.91 1.47 -2.92
N GLN A 110 -5.56 1.88 -1.70
CA GLN A 110 -4.47 2.84 -1.48
C GLN A 110 -3.16 2.32 -2.11
N LYS A 111 -2.37 3.25 -2.67
CA LYS A 111 -1.11 2.93 -3.36
C LYS A 111 0.00 2.51 -2.40
N VAL A 112 -0.03 3.05 -1.18
CA VAL A 112 0.98 2.80 -0.16
C VAL A 112 0.37 2.01 1.01
N LEU A 113 0.93 0.84 1.28
CA LEU A 113 0.64 0.06 2.48
C LEU A 113 1.68 0.36 3.55
N LEU A 114 1.29 1.00 4.65
CA LEU A 114 2.16 1.28 5.80
C LEU A 114 1.84 0.30 6.94
N MET A 115 2.69 -0.71 7.13
CA MET A 115 2.67 -1.60 8.29
C MET A 115 3.44 -0.96 9.44
N ASP A 116 2.72 -0.28 10.33
CA ASP A 116 3.32 0.49 11.42
C ASP A 116 3.51 -0.35 12.68
N GLU A 117 4.50 0.03 13.50
CA GLU A 117 4.91 -0.68 14.72
C GLU A 117 5.05 -2.21 14.54
N PHE A 118 5.49 -2.66 13.36
CA PHE A 118 5.49 -4.07 13.01
C PHE A 118 6.58 -4.85 13.75
N SER A 119 6.21 -5.87 14.50
CA SER A 119 7.12 -6.73 15.25
C SER A 119 6.91 -8.23 14.98
N GLY A 120 6.50 -8.56 13.75
CA GLY A 120 6.18 -9.95 13.36
C GLY A 120 4.75 -10.37 13.68
N ALA A 121 3.83 -9.40 13.74
CA ALA A 121 2.42 -9.62 14.07
C ALA A 121 1.65 -10.44 13.01
N LEU A 122 2.16 -10.52 11.77
CA LEU A 122 1.61 -11.41 10.74
C LEU A 122 2.35 -12.76 10.74
N PRO A 123 1.70 -13.88 10.40
CA PRO A 123 2.40 -15.10 10.03
C PRO A 123 3.43 -14.86 8.92
N PHE A 124 4.57 -15.53 9.00
CA PHE A 124 5.68 -15.35 8.05
C PHE A 124 5.23 -15.49 6.58
N ASP A 125 4.45 -16.52 6.26
CA ASP A 125 3.96 -16.73 4.89
C ASP A 125 2.98 -15.63 4.44
N GLN A 126 2.22 -15.05 5.36
CA GLN A 126 1.36 -13.91 5.05
C GLN A 126 2.20 -12.68 4.71
N LEU A 127 3.26 -12.39 5.47
CA LEU A 127 4.17 -11.31 5.15
C LEU A 127 4.81 -11.52 3.76
N LEU A 128 5.26 -12.75 3.46
CA LEU A 128 5.82 -13.07 2.15
C LEU A 128 4.84 -12.79 1.01
N ASN A 129 3.56 -13.11 1.20
CA ASN A 129 2.51 -12.87 0.22
C ASN A 129 2.20 -11.37 0.05
N VAL A 130 2.12 -10.62 1.15
CA VAL A 130 1.90 -9.16 1.13
C VAL A 130 3.03 -8.45 0.38
N THR A 131 4.26 -8.87 0.60
CA THR A 131 5.46 -8.26 0.00
C THR A 131 5.85 -8.89 -1.35
N ASP A 132 5.03 -9.79 -1.90
CA ASP A 132 5.34 -10.45 -3.17
C ASP A 132 4.95 -9.58 -4.38
N ARG A 133 5.74 -9.68 -5.45
CA ARG A 133 5.38 -9.13 -6.76
C ARG A 133 4.20 -9.84 -7.41
N TRP A 134 3.92 -11.09 -7.01
CA TRP A 134 2.77 -11.80 -7.53
C TRP A 134 1.47 -11.26 -6.96
N ARG A 135 0.42 -11.47 -7.73
CA ARG A 135 -0.97 -11.20 -7.35
C ARG A 135 -1.30 -11.88 -6.01
N THR A 136 -1.80 -11.10 -5.05
CA THR A 136 -2.31 -11.60 -3.78
C THR A 136 -3.63 -10.91 -3.40
N THR A 137 -4.42 -11.59 -2.57
CA THR A 137 -5.60 -11.00 -1.93
C THR A 137 -5.35 -10.89 -0.43
N LEU A 138 -5.78 -9.77 0.15
CA LEU A 138 -5.69 -9.50 1.57
C LEU A 138 -6.92 -10.07 2.28
N ALA A 139 -6.72 -10.86 3.33
CA ALA A 139 -7.81 -11.38 4.13
C ALA A 139 -8.46 -10.24 4.93
N ALA A 140 -9.77 -10.10 4.78
CA ALA A 140 -10.62 -9.15 5.50
C ALA A 140 -11.95 -9.81 5.85
N ARG A 141 -12.64 -9.32 6.89
CA ARG A 141 -13.78 -10.02 7.52
C ARG A 141 -14.95 -10.31 6.57
N TYR A 142 -15.29 -9.38 5.68
CA TYR A 142 -16.48 -9.49 4.83
C TYR A 142 -16.17 -10.04 3.45
N HIS A 143 -15.09 -9.55 2.84
CA HIS A 143 -14.60 -10.01 1.56
C HIS A 143 -13.11 -9.70 1.48
N ASN A 144 -12.36 -10.54 0.77
CA ASN A 144 -10.94 -10.28 0.57
C ASN A 144 -10.74 -9.02 -0.29
N ARG A 145 -9.73 -8.23 0.06
CA ARG A 145 -9.33 -7.06 -0.75
C ARG A 145 -8.28 -7.47 -1.76
N ILE A 146 -8.32 -6.86 -2.95
CA ILE A 146 -7.27 -7.05 -3.95
C ILE A 146 -6.09 -6.17 -3.54
N ALA A 147 -4.87 -6.71 -3.52
CA ALA A 147 -3.68 -5.92 -3.21
C ALA A 147 -3.28 -5.03 -4.39
N MET A 148 -3.72 -3.77 -4.37
CA MET A 148 -3.49 -2.77 -5.44
C MET A 148 -2.33 -1.82 -5.14
N TYR A 149 -1.71 -1.91 -3.96
CA TYR A 149 -0.54 -1.12 -3.61
C TYR A 149 0.66 -1.47 -4.49
N ASP A 150 1.44 -0.44 -4.80
CA ASP A 150 2.75 -0.52 -5.46
C ASP A 150 3.90 -0.28 -4.46
N THR A 151 3.60 0.27 -3.29
CA THR A 151 4.61 0.60 -2.28
C THR A 151 4.21 0.02 -0.94
N VAL A 152 5.14 -0.67 -0.27
CA VAL A 152 4.96 -1.18 1.09
C VAL A 152 6.04 -0.59 1.98
N TRP A 153 5.63 0.06 3.07
CA TRP A 153 6.51 0.47 4.16
C TRP A 153 6.25 -0.42 5.37
N ILE A 154 7.30 -1.06 5.88
CA ILE A 154 7.27 -1.75 7.15
C ILE A 154 8.08 -0.92 8.14
N VAL A 155 7.41 -0.36 9.14
CA VAL A 155 8.03 0.44 10.20
C VAL A 155 8.14 -0.41 11.45
N SER A 156 9.36 -0.56 11.97
CA SER A 156 9.62 -1.44 13.12
C SER A 156 10.52 -0.79 14.17
N ASN A 157 10.40 -1.28 15.40
CA ASN A 157 11.43 -1.06 16.42
C ASN A 157 12.52 -2.16 16.41
N LEU A 158 12.27 -3.26 15.70
CA LEU A 158 13.20 -4.38 15.58
C LEU A 158 14.09 -4.20 14.33
N PRO A 159 15.37 -4.54 14.43
CA PRO A 159 16.21 -4.80 13.28
C PRO A 159 15.63 -5.93 12.39
N LEU A 160 15.81 -5.82 11.07
CA LEU A 160 15.22 -6.78 10.12
C LEU A 160 15.70 -8.24 10.34
N ASN A 161 16.92 -8.43 10.84
CA ASN A 161 17.49 -9.76 11.13
C ASN A 161 16.90 -10.41 12.40
N GLU A 162 16.32 -9.62 13.31
CA GLU A 162 15.63 -10.11 14.51
C GLU A 162 14.19 -10.52 14.18
N LEU A 163 13.62 -9.91 13.13
CA LEU A 163 12.30 -10.25 12.62
C LEU A 163 12.26 -11.70 12.13
N TYR A 164 11.32 -12.48 12.68
CA TYR A 164 11.17 -13.93 12.47
C TYR A 164 12.46 -14.73 12.76
N SER A 165 13.24 -14.34 13.76
CA SER A 165 14.52 -14.98 14.08
C SER A 165 14.45 -16.50 14.34
N GLU A 166 13.27 -16.99 14.72
CA GLU A 166 12.94 -18.40 14.90
C GLU A 166 12.86 -19.20 13.59
N ILE A 167 12.69 -18.53 12.45
CA ILE A 167 12.64 -19.17 11.13
C ILE A 167 14.06 -19.40 10.59
N GLU A 168 14.29 -20.58 10.02
CA GLU A 168 15.57 -20.95 9.44
C GLU A 168 16.06 -19.94 8.39
N ARG A 169 17.37 -19.67 8.41
CA ARG A 169 18.00 -18.66 7.54
C ARG A 169 17.69 -18.82 6.04
N PRO A 170 17.74 -20.03 5.43
CA PRO A 170 17.43 -20.18 4.01
C PRO A 170 16.02 -19.71 3.64
N ARG A 171 15.04 -19.95 4.53
CA ARG A 171 13.66 -19.49 4.34
C ARG A 171 13.54 -17.98 4.55
N ARG A 172 14.25 -17.41 5.52
CA ARG A 172 14.30 -15.94 5.71
C ARG A 172 14.95 -15.18 4.58
N LYS A 173 15.91 -15.76 3.85
CA LYS A 173 16.45 -15.15 2.63
C LYS A 173 15.36 -14.82 1.59
N ALA A 174 14.27 -15.58 1.57
CA ALA A 174 13.12 -15.25 0.73
C ALA A 174 12.44 -13.94 1.14
N MET A 175 12.39 -13.63 2.44
CA MET A 175 11.87 -12.35 2.93
C MET A 175 12.82 -11.21 2.54
N PHE A 176 14.12 -11.38 2.77
CA PHE A 176 15.11 -10.32 2.52
C PHE A 176 15.11 -9.82 1.07
N ARG A 177 15.08 -10.73 0.09
CA ARG A 177 15.06 -10.37 -1.35
C ARG A 177 13.83 -9.58 -1.81
N ARG A 178 12.79 -9.46 -0.99
CA ARG A 178 11.58 -8.69 -1.31
C ARG A 178 11.73 -7.22 -0.95
N PHE A 179 12.64 -6.88 -0.04
CA PHE A 179 12.92 -5.50 0.29
C PHE A 179 13.74 -4.87 -0.84
N ARG A 180 13.32 -3.69 -1.27
CA ARG A 180 14.08 -2.82 -2.16
C ARG A 180 15.21 -2.14 -1.39
N GLN A 181 14.90 -1.68 -0.18
CA GLN A 181 15.83 -1.01 0.73
C GLN A 181 15.48 -1.27 2.19
N VAL A 182 16.51 -1.35 3.01
CA VAL A 182 16.39 -1.34 4.46
C VAL A 182 17.02 -0.06 4.99
N ILE A 183 16.39 0.54 6.00
CA ILE A 183 16.72 1.88 6.47
C ILE A 183 16.72 1.89 8.00
N TYR A 184 17.82 2.35 8.58
CA TYR A 184 17.95 2.60 10.01
C TYR A 184 17.84 4.10 10.29
N MET A 185 16.94 4.49 11.18
CA MET A 185 16.78 5.86 11.66
C MET A 185 17.38 6.00 13.06
N THR A 186 18.41 6.85 13.16
CA THR A 186 19.10 7.14 14.42
C THR A 186 18.26 8.04 15.32
N ARG A 187 18.62 8.10 16.61
CA ARG A 187 18.01 9.03 17.58
C ARG A 187 18.15 10.51 17.20
N GLN A 188 19.15 10.86 16.40
CA GLN A 188 19.40 12.23 15.95
C GLN A 188 18.68 12.56 14.63
N GLY A 189 17.86 11.63 14.11
CA GLY A 189 17.15 11.78 12.84
C GLY A 189 17.96 11.39 11.60
N GLY A 190 19.27 11.12 11.74
CA GLY A 190 20.07 10.60 10.63
C GLY A 190 19.56 9.25 10.12
N MET A 191 19.66 9.01 8.81
CA MET A 191 19.19 7.78 8.17
C MET A 191 20.34 7.05 7.47
N HIS A 192 20.42 5.74 7.69
CA HIS A 192 21.40 4.85 7.06
C HIS A 192 20.68 3.83 6.19
N ARG A 193 21.13 3.66 4.95
CA ARG A 193 20.58 2.65 4.03
C ARG A 193 21.47 1.43 3.91
N TYR A 194 20.83 0.30 3.65
CA TYR A 194 21.45 -0.99 3.44
C TYR A 194 20.84 -1.68 2.24
N ASP A 195 21.68 -2.43 1.54
CA ASP A 195 21.22 -3.45 0.60
C ASP A 195 20.68 -4.66 1.40
N PRO A 196 19.45 -5.13 1.15
CA PRO A 196 18.90 -6.31 1.80
C PRO A 196 19.74 -7.58 1.61
N ASP A 197 20.45 -7.74 0.49
CA ASP A 197 21.34 -8.88 0.25
C ASP A 197 22.52 -8.86 1.22
N GLU A 198 22.99 -7.67 1.62
CA GLU A 198 24.07 -7.49 2.59
C GLU A 198 23.60 -7.71 4.03
N ILE A 199 22.33 -7.43 4.35
CA ILE A 199 21.72 -7.74 5.65
C ILE A 199 21.56 -9.26 5.88
N SER A 200 21.45 -10.06 4.81
CA SER A 200 21.34 -11.51 4.98
C SER A 200 22.55 -12.14 5.69
N ASP A 201 23.70 -11.46 5.61
CA ASP A 201 24.98 -11.88 6.20
C ASP A 201 25.31 -11.16 7.51
N TYR A 202 24.77 -9.96 7.76
CA TYR A 202 25.01 -9.17 8.98
C TYR A 202 23.74 -9.03 9.82
N LEU A 203 23.86 -9.34 11.11
CA LEU A 203 22.76 -9.35 12.08
C LEU A 203 22.28 -7.94 12.46
N GLY A 204 21.94 -7.10 11.48
CA GLY A 204 21.16 -5.85 11.57
C GLY A 204 21.56 -4.81 12.61
N ASP A 205 22.66 -5.03 13.32
CA ASP A 205 23.33 -4.06 14.17
C ASP A 205 24.16 -3.13 13.28
N PRO A 206 23.75 -1.86 13.12
CA PRO A 206 24.52 -0.87 12.37
C PRO A 206 25.94 -0.70 12.90
N GLU A 207 26.19 -0.97 14.18
CA GLU A 207 27.53 -0.87 14.79
C GLU A 207 28.44 -2.05 14.41
N GLN A 208 27.86 -3.18 13.98
CA GLN A 208 28.60 -4.40 13.59
C GLN A 208 28.69 -4.58 12.08
N ALA A 209 27.99 -3.77 11.28
CA ALA A 209 28.06 -3.88 9.83
C ALA A 209 29.39 -3.27 9.30
N PRO A 210 30.00 -3.86 8.26
CA PRO A 210 31.35 -3.47 7.82
C PRO A 210 31.40 -2.03 7.33
N ALA A 211 32.48 -1.32 7.68
CA ALA A 211 32.76 0.01 7.16
C ALA A 211 32.82 0.01 5.61
N GLY A 212 32.14 0.97 4.97
CA GLY A 212 32.15 1.15 3.51
C GLY A 212 30.92 0.64 2.74
N ARG A 213 29.96 -0.01 3.41
CA ARG A 213 28.70 -0.48 2.80
C ARG A 213 27.47 0.40 3.08
N PHE A 214 27.66 1.47 3.86
CA PHE A 214 26.59 2.37 4.27
C PHE A 214 26.59 3.63 3.43
N ARG A 215 25.44 4.01 2.90
CA ARG A 215 25.21 5.39 2.41
C ARG A 215 24.45 6.14 3.50
N LEU A 216 25.10 7.14 4.10
CA LEU A 216 24.46 8.09 5.01
C LEU A 216 23.63 9.05 4.16
N LEU A 217 22.39 9.30 4.57
CA LEU A 217 21.56 10.35 3.98
C LEU A 217 21.31 11.44 5.00
N GLY A 218 21.36 12.69 4.52
CA GLY A 218 20.92 13.83 5.31
C GLY A 218 19.41 13.79 5.55
N LEU A 219 18.95 14.48 6.59
CA LEU A 219 17.53 14.70 6.88
C LEU A 219 16.79 15.43 5.73
N ASP A 220 17.52 16.21 4.92
CA ASP A 220 17.01 17.09 3.87
C ASP A 220 17.31 16.61 2.44
N ASP A 221 17.84 15.41 2.25
CA ASP A 221 18.00 14.85 0.90
C ASP A 221 16.62 14.45 0.37
N GLY A 222 15.94 15.43 -0.21
CA GLY A 222 14.63 15.32 -0.84
C GLY A 222 14.66 14.24 -1.91
N LEU A 223 14.32 13.02 -1.51
CA LEU A 223 14.10 11.87 -2.37
C LEU A 223 12.95 12.18 -3.32
N ARG A 224 13.29 12.61 -4.53
CA ARG A 224 12.33 12.61 -5.62
C ARG A 224 12.02 11.15 -5.95
N ALA A 225 10.82 10.86 -6.41
CA ALA A 225 10.45 9.53 -6.90
C ALA A 225 11.41 9.02 -7.99
N GLU A 226 12.13 9.94 -8.63
CA GLU A 226 13.13 9.73 -9.68
C GLU A 226 14.44 9.10 -9.16
N ASP A 227 14.79 9.25 -7.88
CA ASP A 227 16.05 8.75 -7.30
C ASP A 227 16.00 7.25 -6.92
N ILE A 228 14.94 6.57 -7.34
CA ILE A 228 14.62 5.19 -6.97
C ILE A 228 14.74 4.21 -8.17
N ILE A 229 14.95 4.70 -9.40
CA ILE A 229 15.16 3.84 -10.59
C ILE A 229 16.63 3.41 -10.72
#